data_AF-Q7MSS1-F1
#
_entry.id   AF-Q7MSS1-F1
#
_cell.length_a   1.000
_cell.length_b   1.000
_cell.length_c   1.000
_cell.angle_alpha   90.00
_cell.angle_beta   90.00
_cell.angle_gamma   90.00
#
_symmetry.space_group_name_H-M   'P 1'
#
loop_
_entity.id
_entity.type
_entity.pdbx_description
1 polymer ?
#
loop_
_entity_poly.entity_id
_entity_poly.type
_entity_poly.pdbx_seq_one_letter_code
_entity_poly.pdbx_strand_id
1 'polypeptide(L)' 'MNGLFGVNGLLGYLVAVVLLLSVVGVFTFLAIGVQKEEATNYYRLEKAHDIQMYNSDNEKQYRSTK' A
#
# COMPACT_ATOMS: atom_id res chain seq x y z
N MET A 1 18.69 -41.96 -9.88
CA MET A 1 18.88 -40.49 -9.87
C MET A 1 18.00 -39.91 -8.76
N ASN A 2 18.50 -39.86 -7.52
CA ASN A 2 17.74 -39.43 -6.33
C ASN A 2 18.44 -38.24 -5.62
N GLY A 3 19.00 -37.31 -6.40
CA GLY A 3 19.57 -36.09 -5.85
C GLY A 3 18.49 -35.08 -5.46
N LEU A 4 18.90 -33.95 -4.88
CA LEU A 4 18.05 -32.80 -4.52
C LEU A 4 17.11 -32.33 -5.67
N PHE A 5 17.48 -32.62 -6.92
CA PHE A 5 16.71 -32.34 -8.14
C PHE A 5 16.19 -33.59 -8.89
N GLY A 6 15.96 -34.71 -8.20
CA GLY A 6 15.16 -35.80 -8.76
C GLY A 6 13.71 -35.35 -9.05
N VAL A 7 12.95 -36.10 -9.84
CA VAL A 7 11.55 -35.74 -10.23
C VAL A 7 10.70 -35.32 -9.02
N ASN A 8 10.81 -36.05 -7.90
CA ASN A 8 10.09 -35.72 -6.66
C ASN A 8 10.59 -34.41 -6.01
N GLY A 9 11.89 -34.13 -6.05
CA GLY A 9 12.46 -32.89 -5.52
C GLY A 9 12.09 -31.67 -6.36
N LEU A 10 12.09 -31.81 -7.69
CA LEU A 10 11.69 -30.74 -8.61
C LEU A 10 10.19 -30.41 -8.49
N LEU A 11 9.34 -31.44 -8.38
CA LEU A 11 7.89 -31.22 -8.16
C LEU A 11 7.62 -30.54 -6.82
N GLY A 12 8.28 -30.98 -5.74
CA GLY A 12 8.16 -30.33 -4.43
C GLY A 12 8.59 -28.86 -4.45
N TYR A 13 9.69 -28.55 -5.15
CA TYR A 13 10.13 -27.17 -5.37
C TYR A 13 9.09 -26.33 -6.11
N LEU A 14 8.53 -26.84 -7.22
CA LEU A 14 7.52 -26.12 -8.00
C LEU A 14 6.27 -25.84 -7.18
N VAL A 15 5.79 -26.82 -6.40
CA VAL A 15 4.65 -26.64 -5.49
C VAL A 15 4.95 -25.56 -4.46
N ALA A 16 6.13 -25.57 -3.85
CA ALA A 16 6.52 -24.56 -2.86
C ALA A 16 6.58 -23.14 -3.46
N VAL A 17 7.12 -22.99 -4.67
CA VAL A 17 7.17 -21.70 -5.38
C VAL A 17 5.77 -21.19 -5.71
N VAL A 18 4.89 -22.04 -6.24
CA VAL A 18 3.50 -21.66 -6.54
C VAL A 18 2.76 -21.24 -5.28
N LEU A 19 2.94 -21.97 -4.18
CA LEU A 19 2.31 -21.63 -2.91
C LEU A 19 2.81 -20.28 -2.38
N LEU A 20 4.11 -20.05 -2.42
CA LEU A 20 4.71 -18.78 -2.01
C LEU A 20 4.20 -17.61 -2.88
N LEU A 21 4.19 -17.76 -4.20
CA LEU A 21 3.70 -16.72 -5.12
C LEU A 21 2.19 -16.48 -4.96
N SER A 22 1.41 -17.51 -4.64
CA SER A 22 -0.02 -17.35 -4.34
C SER A 22 -0.23 -16.49 -3.11
N VAL A 23 0.53 -16.71 -2.03
CA VAL A 23 0.45 -15.89 -0.82
C VAL A 23 0.84 -14.45 -1.11
N VAL A 24 1.93 -14.24 -1.84
CA VAL A 24 2.36 -12.89 -2.26
C VAL A 24 1.28 -12.21 -3.09
N GLY A 25 0.71 -12.89 -4.08
CA GLY A 25 -0.34 -12.35 -4.95
C GLY A 25 -1.60 -11.93 -4.18
N VAL A 26 -2.06 -12.74 -3.22
CA VAL A 26 -3.20 -12.41 -2.36
C VAL A 26 -2.92 -11.15 -1.54
N PHE A 27 -1.76 -11.06 -0.88
CA PHE A 27 -1.43 -9.87 -0.10
C PHE A 27 -1.24 -8.63 -0.96
N THR A 28 -0.66 -8.75 -2.15
CA THR A 28 -0.58 -7.62 -3.11
C THR A 28 -1.97 -7.14 -3.51
N PHE A 29 -2.90 -8.05 -3.82
CA PHE A 29 -4.27 -7.67 -4.18
C PHE A 29 -4.99 -6.92 -3.05
N LEU A 30 -4.89 -7.43 -1.81
CA LEU A 30 -5.46 -6.77 -0.63
C LEU A 30 -4.82 -5.39 -0.39
N ALA A 31 -3.49 -5.29 -0.52
CA ALA A 31 -2.77 -4.03 -0.34
C ALA A 31 -3.18 -2.98 -1.38
N ILE A 32 -3.36 -3.36 -2.64
CA ILE A 32 -3.87 -2.46 -3.69
C ILE A 32 -5.28 -1.96 -3.33
N GLY A 33 -6.14 -2.82 -2.78
CA GLY A 33 -7.46 -2.44 -2.31
C GLY A 33 -7.41 -1.33 -1.26
N VAL A 34 -6.60 -1.52 -0.21
CA VAL A 34 -6.40 -0.51 0.84
C VAL A 34 -5.79 0.77 0.28
N GLN A 35 -4.76 0.66 -0.57
CA GLN A 35 -4.13 1.83 -1.20
C GLN A 35 -5.14 2.64 -2.02
N LYS A 36 -6.06 1.98 -2.74
CA LYS A 36 -7.10 2.65 -3.51
C LYS A 36 -8.11 3.35 -2.62
N GLU A 37 -8.54 2.70 -1.53
CA GLU A 37 -9.48 3.27 -0.56
C GLU A 37 -8.89 4.55 0.06
N GLU A 38 -7.68 4.44 0.61
CA GLU A 38 -7.00 5.54 1.29
C GLU A 38 -6.55 6.67 0.35
N ALA A 39 -6.21 6.35 -0.91
CA ALA A 39 -5.89 7.39 -1.91
C ALA A 39 -7.07 8.35 -2.16
N THR A 40 -8.29 7.90 -1.88
CA THR A 40 -9.52 8.71 -1.99
C THR A 40 -10.12 9.09 -0.64
N ASN A 41 -9.52 8.66 0.47
CA ASN A 41 -9.97 8.95 1.81
C ASN A 41 -9.38 10.29 2.28
N TYR A 42 -9.93 11.38 1.77
CA TYR A 42 -9.46 12.71 2.11
C TYR A 42 -9.82 13.09 3.55
N TYR A 43 -8.89 13.73 4.24
CA TYR A 43 -9.17 14.36 5.54
C TYR A 43 -10.34 15.34 5.41
N ARG A 44 -11.41 15.09 6.17
CA ARG A 44 -12.57 15.98 6.22
C ARG A 44 -12.42 16.95 7.39
N LEU A 45 -12.55 18.24 7.11
CA LEU A 45 -12.61 19.27 8.15
C LEU A 45 -14.02 19.31 8.73
N GLU A 46 -14.31 18.48 9.73
CA GLU A 46 -15.64 18.40 10.34
C GLU A 46 -16.05 19.68 11.09
N LYS A 47 -15.06 20.48 11.51
CA LYS A 47 -15.27 21.76 12.18
C LYS A 47 -14.36 22.84 11.61
N ALA A 48 -14.52 23.13 10.33
CA ALA A 48 -13.78 24.21 9.66
C ALA A 48 -13.88 25.56 10.42
N HIS A 49 -14.96 25.78 11.17
CA HIS A 49 -15.17 26.98 11.99
C HIS A 49 -14.38 26.99 13.32
N ASP A 50 -13.96 25.83 13.84
CA ASP A 50 -13.09 25.73 15.02
C ASP A 50 -11.60 25.83 14.65
N ILE A 51 -11.27 25.87 13.35
CA ILE A 51 -9.88 26.04 12.90
C ILE A 51 -9.49 27.49 13.16
N GLN A 52 -8.90 27.74 14.33
CA GLN A 52 -8.40 29.06 14.70
C GLN A 52 -7.10 29.35 13.95
N MET A 53 -7.13 30.34 13.06
CA MET A 53 -5.92 30.90 12.45
C MET A 53 -5.24 31.84 13.46
N TYR A 54 -4.28 31.29 14.22
CA TYR A 54 -3.59 32.02 15.30
C TYR A 54 -2.60 33.09 14.82
N ASN A 55 -2.17 33.05 13.56
CA ASN A 55 -1.12 33.94 13.06
C ASN A 55 -1.55 34.61 11.75
N SER A 56 -1.70 35.94 11.80
CA SER A 56 -2.00 36.81 10.67
C SER A 56 -0.78 37.17 9.82
N ASP A 57 0.35 36.46 9.97
CA ASP A 57 1.48 36.49 9.05
C ASP A 57 1.57 35.21 8.18
N ASN A 58 0.71 34.21 8.41
CA ASN A 58 0.71 32.94 7.67
C ASN A 58 0.39 33.12 6.17
N GLU A 59 -0.36 34.15 5.81
CA GLU A 59 -0.65 34.54 4.43
C GLU A 59 0.61 34.92 3.64
N LYS A 60 1.70 35.31 4.32
CA LYS A 60 2.99 35.61 3.69
C LYS A 60 3.82 34.36 3.37
N GLN A 61 3.46 33.21 3.95
CA GLN A 61 4.14 31.93 3.75
C GLN A 61 3.51 31.08 2.63
N TYR A 62 2.27 31.38 2.22
CA TYR A 62 1.64 30.72 1.08
C TYR A 62 2.08 31.39 -0.23
N ARG A 63 3.05 30.80 -0.92
CA ARG A 63 3.35 31.18 -2.30
C ARG A 63 2.28 30.56 -3.19
N SER A 64 1.27 31.35 -3.56
CA SER A 64 0.29 30.96 -4.57
C SER A 64 1.02 30.76 -5.90
N THR A 65 1.35 29.52 -6.24
CA THR A 65 1.77 29.14 -7.59
C THR A 65 0.58 29.43 -8.51
N LYS A 66 0.68 30.55 -9.24
CA LYS A 66 -0.13 30.83 -10.42
C LYS A 66 0.20 29.84 -11.53
#